data_AF-A0A1I4G8A4-F1
#
_entry.id   AF-A0A1I4G8A4-F1
#
_cell.length_a   1.000
_cell.length_b   1.000
_cell.length_c   1.000
_cell.angle_alpha   90.00
_cell.angle_beta   90.00
_cell.angle_gamma   90.00
#
_symmetry.space_group_name_H-M   'P 1'
#
loop_
_entity.id
_entity.type
_entity.pdbx_description
1 polymer ?
#
loop_
_entity_poly.entity_id
_entity_poly.type
_entity_poly.pdbx_seq_one_letter_code
_entity_poly.pdbx_strand_id
1 'polypeptide(L)'
;MAESFSLASEPEMKTSRMAVAILAAMMTTPAMAGEWWLVFMGGEKPGRLIVAVDEAFLDPVPFAKNTYKLETFSLMEHPKSPDSVTSNIFIDCDRKTLEEKLIQVSPRDDFIQTVPDQPAHPPKDAVGHKLVEFACEMGPKNQAERKAMRALNNSERGLLFMGPLTTSDIREFAWKNFWNDGKRPVVASKRSKQEIDAKMAELATRRTAALAQANAIAGQVVEADKRDQQRTADVMELTAANAAIVKARKRREPSAVRGALDPWIGRGETELVGAWGRPTHFEDQGARRFLHYYRTGVLLGPDPSQGCGAGNMYVPDPNSRNGGMMCVGGAPPRSETQVDCTAIFEIRDGAIIDFVTKGQSLQSLSYSNSCSAVFGQSN
;
A
#
# COMPACT_ATOMS: atom_id res chain seq x y z
N MET A 1 32.08 -44.08 -15.21
CA MET A 1 33.02 -43.12 -14.59
C MET A 1 32.43 -41.75 -14.91
N ALA A 2 31.72 -41.13 -13.98
CA ALA A 2 32.29 -40.19 -13.00
C ALA A 2 33.02 -39.06 -13.77
N GLU A 3 32.53 -37.83 -13.76
CA GLU A 3 32.65 -36.95 -12.60
C GLU A 3 31.44 -36.02 -12.36
N SER A 4 31.19 -35.88 -11.06
CA SER A 4 30.35 -34.95 -10.33
C SER A 4 30.91 -33.52 -10.33
N PHE A 5 30.04 -32.51 -10.38
CA PHE A 5 30.22 -31.29 -9.59
C PHE A 5 28.89 -30.85 -8.98
N SER A 6 28.90 -30.83 -7.65
CA SER A 6 27.89 -30.33 -6.74
C SER A 6 27.90 -28.80 -6.75
N LEU A 7 26.74 -28.15 -6.61
CA LEU A 7 26.63 -26.86 -5.91
C LEU A 7 25.19 -26.65 -5.45
N ALA A 8 25.06 -26.41 -4.16
CA ALA A 8 23.85 -26.26 -3.39
C ALA A 8 23.32 -24.81 -3.41
N SER A 9 22.08 -24.72 -2.93
CA SER A 9 21.44 -23.60 -2.22
C SER A 9 21.07 -22.34 -3.01
N GLU A 10 19.75 -22.15 -3.12
CA GLU A 10 19.03 -20.89 -3.27
C GLU A 10 19.42 -19.88 -2.16
N PRO A 11 19.10 -18.59 -2.37
CA PRO A 11 17.86 -18.13 -1.74
C PRO A 11 16.94 -17.33 -2.67
N GLU A 12 15.65 -17.57 -2.43
CA GLU A 12 14.49 -16.80 -2.86
C GLU A 12 14.76 -15.29 -2.95
N MET A 13 14.49 -14.70 -4.12
CA MET A 13 14.24 -13.28 -4.27
C MET A 13 12.78 -13.10 -4.71
N LYS A 14 11.89 -13.01 -3.72
CA LYS A 14 10.49 -12.62 -3.88
C LYS A 14 10.42 -11.18 -4.38
N THR A 15 10.49 -11.00 -5.70
CA THR A 15 10.07 -9.76 -6.35
C THR A 15 8.54 -9.77 -6.42
N SER A 16 7.93 -9.10 -5.43
CA SER A 16 6.52 -8.77 -5.42
C SER A 16 6.22 -7.84 -6.60
N ARG A 17 5.84 -8.43 -7.74
CA ARG A 17 5.28 -7.70 -8.87
C ARG A 17 3.82 -7.39 -8.52
N MET A 18 3.57 -6.21 -7.95
CA MET A 18 2.23 -5.63 -7.97
C MET A 18 1.85 -5.37 -9.44
N ALA A 19 1.05 -6.29 -9.98
CA ALA A 19 0.40 -6.11 -11.27
C ALA A 19 -0.65 -5.01 -11.14
N VAL A 20 -0.32 -3.81 -11.63
CA VAL A 20 -1.31 -2.74 -11.83
C VAL A 20 -2.16 -3.15 -13.04
N ALA A 21 -3.29 -3.80 -12.77
CA ALA A 21 -4.31 -4.07 -13.76
C ALA A 21 -5.07 -2.78 -14.07
N ILE A 22 -4.66 -2.06 -15.13
CA ILE A 22 -5.41 -0.93 -15.68
C ILE A 22 -6.60 -1.51 -16.46
N LEU A 23 -7.76 -1.56 -15.80
CA LEU A 23 -9.03 -1.96 -16.40
C LEU A 23 -9.68 -0.72 -17.04
N ALA A 24 -9.21 -0.37 -18.24
CA ALA A 24 -9.88 0.61 -19.11
C ALA A 24 -10.10 -0.02 -20.48
N ALA A 25 -10.89 -1.09 -20.50
CA ALA A 25 -11.34 -1.72 -21.72
C ALA A 25 -12.58 -0.97 -22.24
N MET A 26 -12.38 0.16 -22.94
CA MET A 26 -13.38 0.62 -23.91
C MET A 26 -13.32 -0.33 -25.11
N MET A 27 -13.85 -1.53 -24.92
CA MET A 27 -14.05 -2.45 -26.03
C MET A 27 -15.39 -2.09 -26.68
N THR A 28 -15.34 -1.67 -27.94
CA THR A 28 -16.24 -2.30 -28.90
C THR A 28 -15.84 -3.77 -28.89
N THR A 29 -16.46 -4.58 -28.03
CA THR A 29 -16.14 -6.01 -27.96
C THR A 29 -16.40 -6.58 -29.36
N PRO A 30 -15.41 -7.23 -30.01
CA PRO A 30 -15.80 -8.28 -30.95
C PRO A 30 -16.76 -9.19 -30.18
N ALA A 31 -17.84 -9.65 -30.81
CA ALA A 31 -18.81 -10.56 -30.20
C ALA A 31 -18.11 -11.87 -29.78
N MET A 32 -17.37 -11.81 -28.69
CA MET A 32 -16.79 -12.94 -28.00
C MET A 32 -17.97 -13.62 -27.32
N ALA A 33 -18.06 -14.93 -27.49
CA ALA A 33 -19.08 -15.71 -26.81
C ALA A 33 -18.89 -15.55 -25.30
N GLY A 34 -19.91 -15.02 -24.62
CA GLY A 34 -19.96 -14.86 -23.16
C GLY A 34 -20.54 -16.11 -22.49
N GLU A 35 -20.27 -16.33 -21.21
CA GLU A 35 -20.79 -17.47 -20.46
C GLU A 35 -22.17 -17.11 -19.90
N TRP A 36 -23.21 -17.24 -20.72
CA TRP A 36 -24.52 -16.65 -20.41
C TRP A 36 -25.43 -17.53 -19.56
N TRP A 37 -26.07 -16.90 -18.59
CA TRP A 37 -27.19 -17.45 -17.83
C TRP A 37 -28.46 -16.69 -18.17
N LEU A 38 -29.53 -17.41 -18.53
CA LEU A 38 -30.87 -16.87 -18.47
C LEU A 38 -31.29 -16.80 -17.00
N VAL A 39 -31.59 -15.58 -16.52
CA VAL A 39 -31.95 -15.34 -15.10
C VAL A 39 -33.41 -14.91 -14.93
N PHE A 40 -34.04 -14.42 -16.00
CA PHE A 40 -35.44 -14.07 -16.01
C PHE A 40 -36.06 -14.31 -17.38
N MET A 41 -37.25 -14.87 -17.37
CA MET A 41 -38.16 -14.89 -18.50
C MET A 41 -39.57 -14.68 -17.99
N GLY A 42 -40.31 -13.74 -18.58
CA GLY A 42 -41.67 -13.47 -18.15
C GLY A 42 -42.39 -12.47 -19.03
N GLY A 43 -43.58 -12.08 -18.57
CA GLY A 43 -44.51 -11.22 -19.31
C GLY A 43 -45.49 -12.02 -20.16
N GLU A 44 -46.60 -11.38 -20.52
CA GLU A 44 -47.57 -11.92 -21.47
C GLU A 44 -47.33 -11.31 -22.85
N LYS A 45 -47.68 -12.03 -23.90
CA LYS A 45 -47.60 -11.50 -25.27
C LYS A 45 -48.48 -10.26 -25.43
N PRO A 46 -48.01 -9.17 -26.08
CA PRO A 46 -46.72 -9.00 -26.76
C PRO A 46 -45.60 -8.37 -25.91
N GLY A 47 -45.73 -8.33 -24.59
CA GLY A 47 -44.80 -7.73 -23.63
C GLY A 47 -43.81 -8.71 -22.98
N ARG A 48 -43.48 -9.82 -23.64
CA ARG A 48 -42.51 -10.79 -23.08
C ARG A 48 -41.09 -10.19 -23.02
N LEU A 49 -40.36 -10.56 -21.97
CA LEU A 49 -39.00 -10.13 -21.66
C LEU A 49 -38.14 -11.33 -21.28
N ILE A 50 -36.91 -11.33 -21.77
CA ILE A 50 -35.85 -12.24 -21.35
C ILE A 50 -34.68 -11.40 -20.84
N VAL A 51 -34.09 -11.81 -19.72
CA VAL A 51 -32.86 -11.20 -19.18
C VAL A 51 -31.83 -12.30 -18.99
N ALA A 52 -30.68 -12.11 -19.63
CA ALA A 52 -29.50 -12.94 -19.49
C ALA A 52 -28.36 -12.17 -18.80
N VAL A 53 -27.51 -12.88 -18.08
CA VAL A 53 -26.32 -12.38 -17.38
C VAL A 53 -25.09 -13.07 -17.94
N ASP A 54 -24.03 -12.32 -18.25
CA ASP A 54 -22.73 -12.90 -18.59
C ASP A 54 -21.93 -13.18 -17.31
N GLU A 55 -21.72 -14.45 -16.99
CA GLU A 55 -20.96 -14.88 -15.83
C GLU A 55 -19.48 -14.49 -15.92
N ALA A 56 -18.95 -14.29 -17.13
CA ALA A 56 -17.56 -13.87 -17.32
C ALA A 56 -17.28 -12.47 -16.76
N PHE A 57 -18.33 -11.65 -16.59
CA PHE A 57 -18.25 -10.33 -15.99
C PHE A 57 -18.73 -10.30 -14.54
N LEU A 58 -18.99 -11.48 -13.93
CA LEU A 58 -19.36 -11.60 -12.53
C LEU A 58 -18.14 -11.53 -11.61
N ASP A 59 -17.73 -10.30 -11.30
CA ASP A 59 -16.51 -10.01 -10.56
C ASP A 59 -16.78 -9.24 -9.25
N PRO A 60 -16.01 -9.50 -8.18
CA PRO A 60 -16.04 -8.67 -6.99
C PRO A 60 -15.54 -7.26 -7.31
N VAL A 61 -16.22 -6.25 -6.78
CA VAL A 61 -15.84 -4.85 -6.97
C VAL A 61 -14.71 -4.49 -6.01
N PRO A 62 -13.57 -3.95 -6.51
CA PRO A 62 -12.47 -3.55 -5.63
C PRO A 62 -12.91 -2.55 -4.57
N PHE A 63 -12.43 -2.74 -3.33
CA PHE A 63 -12.70 -1.86 -2.18
C PHE A 63 -14.18 -1.79 -1.73
N ALA A 64 -15.08 -2.58 -2.32
CA ALA A 64 -16.47 -2.70 -1.91
C ALA A 64 -16.74 -4.13 -1.42
N LYS A 65 -17.14 -4.26 -0.15
CA LYS A 65 -17.44 -5.58 0.44
C LYS A 65 -18.72 -6.15 -0.17
N ASN A 66 -18.73 -7.45 -0.45
CA ASN A 66 -19.91 -8.20 -0.92
C ASN A 66 -20.65 -7.52 -2.09
N THR A 67 -19.90 -6.79 -2.92
CA THR A 67 -20.44 -6.10 -4.08
C THR A 67 -19.91 -6.74 -5.34
N TYR A 68 -20.82 -7.09 -6.25
CA TYR A 68 -20.48 -7.80 -7.48
C TYR A 68 -20.95 -7.00 -8.69
N LYS A 69 -20.08 -6.89 -9.69
CA LYS A 69 -20.45 -6.39 -11.01
C LYS A 69 -20.94 -7.57 -11.85
N LEU A 70 -21.91 -7.33 -12.73
CA LEU A 70 -22.29 -8.25 -13.79
C LEU A 70 -22.68 -7.47 -15.06
N GLU A 71 -22.66 -8.13 -16.21
CA GLU A 71 -23.20 -7.59 -17.46
C GLU A 71 -24.53 -8.28 -17.79
N THR A 72 -25.56 -7.49 -18.09
CA THR A 72 -26.88 -8.00 -18.50
C THR A 72 -27.17 -7.75 -19.96
N PHE A 73 -27.88 -8.69 -20.58
CA PHE A 73 -28.53 -8.54 -21.87
C PHE A 73 -30.03 -8.80 -21.72
N SER A 74 -30.83 -7.77 -21.94
CA SER A 74 -32.30 -7.84 -21.93
C SER A 74 -32.83 -7.82 -23.34
N LEU A 75 -33.70 -8.77 -23.69
CA LEU A 75 -34.37 -8.85 -24.99
C LEU A 75 -35.88 -8.72 -24.81
N MET A 76 -36.49 -7.81 -25.57
CA MET A 76 -37.93 -7.53 -25.47
C MET A 76 -38.65 -8.02 -26.73
N GLU A 77 -39.85 -8.59 -26.56
CA GLU A 77 -40.68 -9.05 -27.68
C GLU A 77 -41.40 -7.86 -28.35
N HIS A 78 -41.88 -6.91 -27.54
CA HIS A 78 -42.84 -5.91 -27.99
C HIS A 78 -42.31 -5.05 -29.15
N PRO A 79 -43.10 -4.83 -30.22
CA PRO A 79 -42.62 -4.10 -31.41
C PRO A 79 -42.35 -2.62 -31.15
N LYS A 80 -42.99 -2.02 -30.13
CA LYS A 80 -42.73 -0.62 -29.71
C LYS A 80 -41.64 -0.48 -28.64
N SER A 81 -41.14 -1.60 -28.10
CA SER A 81 -40.01 -1.58 -27.18
C SER A 81 -38.70 -1.59 -27.98
N PRO A 82 -37.56 -1.20 -27.37
CA PRO A 82 -36.26 -1.45 -27.99
C PRO A 82 -36.10 -2.94 -28.31
N ASP A 83 -35.18 -3.27 -29.19
CA ASP A 83 -34.86 -4.67 -29.47
C ASP A 83 -34.20 -5.31 -28.24
N SER A 84 -33.17 -4.64 -27.71
CA SER A 84 -32.47 -5.07 -26.51
C SER A 84 -31.93 -3.91 -25.69
N VAL A 85 -31.59 -4.20 -24.43
CA VAL A 85 -30.82 -3.32 -23.55
C VAL A 85 -29.64 -4.10 -22.97
N THR A 86 -28.45 -3.52 -22.99
CA THR A 86 -27.29 -4.02 -22.24
C THR A 86 -26.87 -3.02 -21.18
N SER A 87 -26.35 -3.52 -20.05
CA SER A 87 -25.93 -2.68 -18.93
C SER A 87 -24.96 -3.41 -18.02
N ASN A 88 -24.08 -2.66 -17.37
CA ASN A 88 -23.29 -3.15 -16.24
C ASN A 88 -24.06 -2.89 -14.95
N ILE A 89 -24.34 -3.94 -14.20
CA ILE A 89 -25.08 -3.84 -12.94
C ILE A 89 -24.14 -4.13 -11.79
N PHE A 90 -24.12 -3.24 -10.80
CA PHE A 90 -23.38 -3.39 -9.56
C PHE A 90 -24.37 -3.73 -8.46
N ILE A 91 -24.20 -4.87 -7.81
CA ILE A 91 -25.11 -5.39 -6.79
C ILE A 91 -24.40 -5.41 -5.45
N ASP A 92 -24.92 -4.66 -4.49
CA ASP A 92 -24.52 -4.72 -3.09
C ASP A 92 -25.38 -5.77 -2.39
N CYS A 93 -24.77 -6.90 -2.02
CA CYS A 93 -25.46 -8.03 -1.43
C CYS A 93 -25.81 -7.85 0.05
N ASP A 94 -25.16 -6.91 0.74
CA ASP A 94 -25.45 -6.57 2.13
C ASP A 94 -26.68 -5.65 2.18
N ARG A 95 -26.75 -4.66 1.28
CA ARG A 95 -27.86 -3.69 1.20
C ARG A 95 -29.01 -4.13 0.31
N LYS A 96 -28.83 -5.19 -0.48
CA LYS A 96 -29.79 -5.65 -1.50
C LYS A 96 -30.20 -4.55 -2.47
N THR A 97 -29.22 -3.76 -2.91
CA THR A 97 -29.39 -2.68 -3.89
C THR A 97 -28.65 -2.99 -5.18
N LEU A 98 -29.15 -2.44 -6.28
CA LEU A 98 -28.51 -2.51 -7.59
C LEU A 98 -28.31 -1.10 -8.16
N GLU A 99 -27.17 -0.86 -8.80
CA GLU A 99 -26.81 0.35 -9.54
C GLU A 99 -26.53 -0.06 -10.99
N GLU A 100 -27.06 0.67 -11.97
CA GLU A 100 -26.87 0.35 -13.38
C GLU A 100 -26.01 1.42 -14.06
N LYS A 101 -24.97 0.98 -14.77
CA LYS A 101 -24.05 1.85 -15.51
C LYS A 101 -23.89 1.42 -16.95
N LEU A 102 -23.44 2.35 -17.78
CA LEU A 102 -23.14 2.12 -19.20
C LEU A 102 -24.32 1.47 -19.93
N ILE A 103 -25.52 1.96 -19.65
CA ILE A 103 -26.75 1.41 -20.19
C ILE A 103 -26.82 1.74 -21.68
N GLN A 104 -26.85 0.71 -22.52
CA GLN A 104 -26.98 0.79 -23.96
C GLN A 104 -28.32 0.24 -24.40
N VAL A 105 -29.15 1.12 -24.95
CA VAL A 105 -30.43 0.75 -25.54
C VAL A 105 -30.19 0.52 -27.03
N SER A 106 -30.57 -0.64 -27.55
CA SER A 106 -30.60 -0.92 -28.99
C SER A 106 -32.04 -0.77 -29.49
N PRO A 107 -32.40 0.36 -30.12
CA PRO A 107 -33.68 0.50 -30.80
C PRO A 107 -33.80 -0.52 -31.93
N ARG A 108 -35.04 -0.76 -32.38
CA ARG A 108 -35.28 -1.69 -33.50
C ARG A 108 -34.91 -1.10 -34.84
N ASP A 109 -35.00 0.21 -35.00
CA ASP A 109 -34.89 0.91 -36.30
C ASP A 109 -33.93 2.10 -36.26
N ASP A 110 -33.07 2.18 -35.23
CA ASP A 110 -32.12 3.28 -35.03
C ASP A 110 -30.79 2.80 -34.42
N PHE A 111 -29.80 3.69 -34.34
CA PHE A 111 -28.51 3.37 -33.72
C PHE A 111 -28.65 3.09 -32.21
N ILE A 112 -27.72 2.28 -31.69
CA ILE A 112 -27.55 2.07 -30.25
C ILE A 112 -27.34 3.42 -29.57
N GLN A 113 -28.04 3.63 -28.47
CA GLN A 113 -28.00 4.86 -27.68
C GLN A 113 -27.51 4.54 -26.27
N THR A 114 -26.63 5.38 -25.74
CA THR A 114 -26.29 5.33 -24.31
C THR A 114 -27.26 6.21 -23.54
N VAL A 115 -27.85 5.69 -22.47
CA VAL A 115 -28.73 6.45 -21.57
C VAL A 115 -28.05 6.68 -20.22
N PRO A 116 -28.50 7.68 -19.43
CA PRO A 116 -27.88 7.98 -18.15
C PRO A 116 -27.88 6.80 -17.18
N ASP A 117 -26.76 6.65 -16.45
CA ASP A 117 -26.61 5.69 -15.36
C ASP A 117 -27.74 5.84 -14.33
N GLN A 118 -28.20 4.72 -13.78
CA GLN A 118 -29.20 4.71 -12.72
C GLN A 118 -28.50 4.54 -11.36
N PRO A 119 -28.73 5.45 -10.40
CA PRO A 119 -28.09 5.38 -9.09
C PRO A 119 -28.58 4.15 -8.31
N ALA A 120 -27.80 3.74 -7.30
CA ALA A 120 -28.14 2.59 -6.47
C ALA A 120 -29.55 2.69 -5.87
N HIS A 121 -30.36 1.66 -6.06
CA HIS A 121 -31.71 1.57 -5.52
C HIS A 121 -32.08 0.12 -5.17
N PRO A 122 -33.08 -0.13 -4.29
CA PRO A 122 -33.62 -1.47 -4.11
C PRO A 122 -34.27 -1.98 -5.41
N PRO A 123 -34.33 -3.30 -5.63
CA PRO A 123 -35.02 -3.87 -6.78
C PRO A 123 -36.50 -3.43 -6.79
N LYS A 124 -36.97 -2.95 -7.94
CA LYS A 124 -38.33 -2.42 -8.12
C LYS A 124 -39.29 -3.44 -8.72
N ASP A 125 -38.76 -4.48 -9.35
CA ASP A 125 -39.50 -5.49 -10.09
C ASP A 125 -38.86 -6.88 -9.96
N ALA A 126 -39.52 -7.89 -10.56
CA ALA A 126 -39.06 -9.26 -10.52
C ALA A 126 -37.68 -9.47 -11.18
N VAL A 127 -37.33 -8.66 -12.18
CA VAL A 127 -36.01 -8.71 -12.84
C VAL A 127 -34.93 -8.28 -11.86
N GLY A 128 -35.10 -7.11 -11.22
CA GLY A 128 -34.16 -6.61 -10.22
C GLY A 128 -33.98 -7.60 -9.08
N HIS A 129 -35.07 -8.22 -8.60
CA HIS A 129 -34.99 -9.24 -7.56
C HIS A 129 -34.17 -10.47 -8.01
N LYS A 130 -34.39 -10.96 -9.23
CA LYS A 130 -33.66 -12.11 -9.79
C LYS A 130 -32.19 -11.81 -10.02
N LEU A 131 -31.84 -10.60 -10.45
CA LEU A 131 -30.46 -10.17 -10.60
C LEU A 131 -29.73 -10.15 -9.25
N VAL A 132 -30.36 -9.57 -8.21
CA VAL A 132 -29.80 -9.56 -6.85
C VAL A 132 -29.65 -10.99 -6.31
N GLU A 133 -30.65 -11.86 -6.48
CA GLU A 133 -30.57 -13.27 -6.09
C GLU A 133 -29.38 -13.97 -6.76
N PHE A 134 -29.29 -13.86 -8.09
CA PHE A 134 -28.23 -14.48 -8.88
C PHE A 134 -26.84 -14.01 -8.46
N ALA A 135 -26.62 -12.69 -8.38
CA ALA A 135 -25.31 -12.12 -8.07
C ALA A 135 -24.85 -12.47 -6.65
N CYS A 136 -25.76 -12.44 -5.68
CA CYS A 136 -25.41 -12.74 -4.30
C CYS A 136 -25.17 -14.23 -4.03
N GLU A 137 -25.71 -15.11 -4.87
CA GLU A 137 -25.40 -16.53 -4.82
C GLU A 137 -24.13 -16.88 -5.60
N MET A 138 -24.02 -16.41 -6.85
CA MET A 138 -22.96 -16.81 -7.77
C MET A 138 -21.67 -16.00 -7.58
N GLY A 139 -21.78 -14.75 -7.10
CA GLY A 139 -20.65 -13.84 -6.90
C GLY A 139 -19.59 -14.40 -5.95
N PRO A 140 -19.95 -14.85 -4.73
CA PRO A 140 -18.99 -15.41 -3.77
C PRO A 140 -18.35 -16.73 -4.23
N LYS A 141 -18.96 -17.44 -5.19
CA LYS A 141 -18.48 -18.74 -5.66
C LYS A 141 -17.21 -18.59 -6.49
N ASN A 142 -16.26 -19.49 -6.29
CA ASN A 142 -15.07 -19.61 -7.15
C ASN A 142 -15.40 -20.29 -8.48
N GLN A 143 -14.44 -20.31 -9.42
CA GLN A 143 -14.66 -20.88 -10.76
C GLN A 143 -15.07 -22.37 -10.75
N ALA A 144 -14.54 -23.18 -9.84
CA ALA A 144 -14.89 -24.59 -9.75
C ALA A 144 -16.33 -24.78 -9.26
N GLU A 145 -16.75 -24.00 -8.26
CA GLU A 145 -18.13 -23.97 -7.76
C GLU A 145 -19.11 -23.46 -8.82
N ARG A 146 -18.78 -22.40 -9.55
CA ARG A 146 -19.62 -21.90 -10.65
C ARG A 146 -19.75 -22.92 -11.77
N LYS A 147 -18.64 -23.59 -12.14
CA LYS A 147 -18.67 -24.70 -13.12
C LYS A 147 -19.57 -25.85 -12.66
N ALA A 148 -19.57 -26.20 -11.37
CA ALA A 148 -20.48 -27.19 -10.83
C ALA A 148 -21.94 -26.73 -10.93
N MET A 149 -22.24 -25.46 -10.65
CA MET A 149 -23.59 -24.90 -10.81
C MET A 149 -24.10 -24.99 -12.26
N ARG A 150 -23.24 -24.76 -13.27
CA ARG A 150 -23.60 -24.89 -14.70
C ARG A 150 -24.08 -26.29 -15.06
N ALA A 151 -23.59 -27.33 -14.37
CA ALA A 151 -23.97 -28.72 -14.63
C ALA A 151 -25.28 -29.14 -13.94
N LEU A 152 -25.79 -28.33 -13.01
CA LEU A 152 -27.05 -28.59 -12.31
C LEU A 152 -28.25 -28.11 -13.12
N ASN A 153 -29.35 -28.84 -13.02
CA ASN A 153 -30.64 -28.36 -13.53
C ASN A 153 -31.22 -27.32 -12.55
N ASN A 154 -31.08 -26.04 -12.89
CA ASN A 154 -31.59 -24.92 -12.08
C ASN A 154 -32.91 -24.35 -12.61
N SER A 155 -33.60 -25.07 -13.50
CA SER A 155 -34.84 -24.59 -14.15
C SER A 155 -35.95 -24.24 -13.16
N GLU A 156 -36.11 -25.01 -12.08
CA GLU A 156 -37.09 -24.71 -11.01
C GLU A 156 -36.84 -23.35 -10.32
N ARG A 157 -35.60 -22.86 -10.37
CA ARG A 157 -35.19 -21.57 -9.80
C ARG A 157 -35.29 -20.42 -10.80
N GLY A 158 -35.65 -20.72 -12.04
CA GLY A 158 -35.67 -19.79 -13.17
C GLY A 158 -34.27 -19.49 -13.73
N LEU A 159 -33.28 -20.33 -13.43
CA LEU A 159 -31.88 -20.17 -13.85
C LEU A 159 -31.55 -21.24 -14.90
N LEU A 160 -31.13 -20.81 -16.08
CA LEU A 160 -30.71 -21.71 -17.15
C LEU A 160 -29.36 -21.26 -17.71
N PHE A 161 -28.34 -22.10 -17.57
CA PHE A 161 -27.07 -21.87 -18.25
C PHE A 161 -27.23 -22.13 -19.75
N MET A 162 -26.95 -21.11 -20.56
CA MET A 162 -27.14 -21.16 -22.02
C MET A 162 -25.84 -21.47 -22.77
N GLY A 163 -24.69 -21.45 -22.07
CA GLY A 163 -23.39 -21.73 -22.67
C GLY A 163 -22.71 -20.49 -23.27
N PRO A 164 -21.57 -20.72 -23.94
CA PRO A 164 -20.83 -19.69 -24.66
C PRO A 164 -21.65 -19.21 -25.85
N LEU A 165 -22.33 -18.08 -25.72
CA LEU A 165 -23.20 -17.50 -26.77
C LEU A 165 -22.83 -16.05 -27.05
N THR A 166 -23.05 -15.60 -28.28
CA THR A 166 -23.11 -14.16 -28.57
C THR A 166 -24.51 -13.61 -28.24
N THR A 167 -24.63 -12.29 -28.09
CA THR A 167 -25.95 -11.64 -27.92
C THR A 167 -26.88 -11.88 -29.12
N SER A 168 -26.33 -12.10 -30.31
CA SER A 168 -27.09 -12.51 -31.49
C SER A 168 -27.61 -13.94 -31.35
N ASP A 169 -26.81 -14.87 -30.85
CA ASP A 169 -27.23 -16.26 -30.65
C ASP A 169 -28.33 -16.35 -29.59
N ILE A 170 -28.23 -15.58 -28.50
CA ILE A 170 -29.28 -15.47 -27.47
C ILE A 170 -30.60 -14.99 -28.10
N ARG A 171 -30.53 -14.01 -29.00
CA ARG A 171 -31.69 -13.48 -29.71
C ARG A 171 -32.34 -14.53 -30.61
N GLU A 172 -31.56 -15.22 -31.44
CA GLU A 172 -32.07 -16.29 -32.29
C GLU A 172 -32.65 -17.44 -31.45
N PHE A 173 -31.98 -17.80 -30.36
CA PHE A 173 -32.43 -18.81 -29.41
C PHE A 173 -33.79 -18.44 -28.81
N ALA A 174 -33.97 -17.18 -28.37
CA ALA A 174 -35.23 -16.72 -27.78
C ALA A 174 -36.40 -16.76 -28.77
N TRP A 175 -36.21 -16.22 -29.99
CA TRP A 175 -37.26 -16.22 -31.01
C TRP A 175 -37.61 -17.63 -31.48
N LYS A 176 -36.62 -18.54 -31.54
CA LYS A 176 -36.85 -19.93 -31.96
C LYS A 176 -37.54 -20.77 -30.89
N ASN A 177 -37.15 -20.62 -29.62
CA ASN A 177 -37.55 -21.56 -28.57
C ASN A 177 -38.62 -21.02 -27.61
N PHE A 178 -38.67 -19.71 -27.36
CA PHE A 178 -39.57 -19.13 -26.36
C PHE A 178 -40.71 -18.33 -26.96
N TRP A 179 -40.48 -17.67 -28.09
CA TRP A 179 -41.49 -16.86 -28.80
C TRP A 179 -41.84 -17.45 -30.16
N ASN A 180 -42.03 -18.77 -30.20
CA ASN A 180 -42.38 -19.53 -31.41
C ASN A 180 -43.74 -19.14 -32.01
N ASP A 181 -44.62 -18.55 -31.21
CA ASP A 181 -45.92 -17.99 -31.60
C ASP A 181 -45.84 -16.49 -31.95
N GLY A 182 -44.68 -15.86 -31.74
CA GLY A 182 -44.40 -14.47 -32.07
C GLY A 182 -43.86 -14.33 -33.50
N LYS A 183 -44.02 -13.14 -34.08
CA LYS A 183 -43.33 -12.76 -35.32
C LYS A 183 -42.27 -11.73 -34.98
N ARG A 184 -41.01 -12.05 -35.27
CA ARG A 184 -39.90 -11.09 -35.09
C ARG A 184 -40.21 -9.83 -35.90
N PRO A 185 -40.20 -8.63 -35.28
CA PRO A 185 -40.39 -7.39 -36.01
C PRO A 185 -39.35 -7.26 -37.13
N VAL A 186 -39.81 -6.95 -38.33
CA VAL A 186 -38.91 -6.70 -39.46
C VAL A 186 -38.19 -5.38 -39.19
N VAL A 187 -36.88 -5.47 -38.96
CA VAL A 187 -36.00 -4.31 -38.79
C VAL A 187 -35.63 -3.80 -40.18
N ALA A 188 -36.47 -2.91 -40.73
CA ALA A 188 -36.06 -2.10 -41.88
C ALA A 188 -35.42 -0.82 -41.33
N SER A 189 -34.10 -0.68 -41.48
CA SER A 189 -33.40 0.56 -41.14
C SER A 189 -34.07 1.72 -41.89
N LYS A 190 -34.58 2.70 -41.15
CA LYS A 190 -35.09 3.95 -41.74
C LYS A 190 -33.96 4.85 -42.26
N ARG A 191 -32.71 4.49 -41.96
CA ARG A 191 -31.51 5.27 -42.25
C ARG A 191 -30.95 4.97 -43.62
N SER A 192 -30.57 6.02 -44.32
CA SER A 192 -29.77 5.95 -45.53
C SER A 192 -28.37 5.39 -45.23
N LYS A 193 -27.72 4.81 -46.25
CA LYS A 193 -26.32 4.37 -46.15
C LYS A 193 -25.39 5.49 -45.68
N GLN A 194 -25.63 6.72 -46.12
CA GLN A 194 -24.83 7.89 -45.76
C GLN A 194 -24.91 8.22 -44.26
N GLU A 195 -26.08 8.10 -43.64
CA GLU A 195 -26.23 8.31 -42.19
C GLU A 195 -25.47 7.25 -41.39
N ILE A 196 -25.47 5.99 -41.87
CA ILE A 196 -24.70 4.89 -41.27
C ILE A 196 -23.21 5.16 -41.35
N ASP A 197 -22.70 5.51 -42.53
CA ASP A 197 -21.28 5.79 -42.75
C ASP A 197 -20.81 6.98 -41.90
N ALA A 198 -21.62 8.05 -41.83
CA ALA A 198 -21.33 9.22 -40.98
C ALA A 198 -21.28 8.85 -39.49
N LYS A 199 -22.19 8.00 -39.01
CA LYS A 199 -22.18 7.55 -37.62
C LYS A 199 -20.99 6.67 -37.29
N MET A 200 -20.60 5.78 -38.21
CA MET A 200 -19.41 4.95 -38.04
C MET A 200 -18.12 5.79 -38.00
N ALA A 201 -18.04 6.85 -38.82
CA ALA A 201 -16.94 7.80 -38.76
C ALA A 201 -16.89 8.54 -37.41
N GLU A 202 -18.03 9.01 -36.90
CA GLU A 202 -18.12 9.64 -35.56
C GLU A 202 -17.62 8.70 -34.45
N LEU A 203 -18.07 7.44 -34.48
CA LEU A 203 -17.67 6.42 -33.51
C LEU A 203 -16.17 6.11 -33.59
N ALA A 204 -15.61 6.04 -34.80
CA ALA A 204 -14.17 5.87 -34.99
C ALA A 204 -13.36 7.04 -34.40
N THR A 205 -13.82 8.28 -34.62
CA THR A 205 -13.18 9.47 -34.02
C THR A 205 -13.26 9.43 -32.49
N ARG A 206 -14.43 9.12 -31.92
CA ARG A 206 -14.59 8.98 -30.46
C ARG A 206 -13.68 7.91 -29.88
N ARG A 207 -13.56 6.75 -30.55
CA ARG A 207 -12.66 5.67 -30.14
C ARG A 207 -11.21 6.14 -30.09
N THR A 208 -10.75 6.83 -31.13
CA THR A 208 -9.38 7.36 -31.18
C THR A 208 -9.11 8.36 -30.06
N ALA A 209 -10.07 9.25 -29.79
CA ALA A 209 -9.96 10.22 -28.69
C ALA A 209 -9.90 9.54 -27.31
N ALA A 210 -10.74 8.52 -27.08
CA ALA A 210 -10.74 7.77 -25.84
C ALA A 210 -9.42 7.00 -25.61
N LEU A 211 -8.86 6.39 -26.65
CA LEU A 211 -7.55 5.72 -26.58
C LEU A 211 -6.43 6.71 -26.26
N ALA A 212 -6.44 7.90 -26.86
CA ALA A 212 -5.46 8.94 -26.56
C ALA A 212 -5.56 9.40 -25.09
N GLN A 213 -6.77 9.55 -24.56
CA GLN A 213 -6.99 9.92 -23.17
C GLN A 213 -6.52 8.82 -22.20
N ALA A 214 -6.81 7.55 -22.49
CA ALA A 214 -6.34 6.42 -21.68
C ALA A 214 -4.82 6.35 -21.63
N ASN A 215 -4.14 6.54 -22.76
CA ASN A 215 -2.68 6.59 -22.84
C ASN A 215 -2.10 7.75 -22.04
N ALA A 216 -2.73 8.93 -22.07
CA ALA A 216 -2.29 10.08 -21.29
C ALA A 216 -2.39 9.83 -19.77
N ILE A 217 -3.48 9.20 -19.30
CA ILE A 217 -3.65 8.84 -17.89
C ILE A 217 -2.61 7.80 -17.47
N ALA A 218 -2.41 6.75 -18.28
CA ALA A 218 -1.40 5.73 -17.99
C ALA A 218 0.01 6.33 -17.89
N GLY A 219 0.35 7.27 -18.78
CA GLY A 219 1.62 8.00 -18.72
C GLY A 219 1.78 8.80 -17.42
N GLN A 220 0.72 9.48 -16.95
CA GLN A 220 0.76 10.23 -15.70
C GLN A 220 0.98 9.36 -14.47
N VAL A 221 0.34 8.18 -14.41
CA VAL A 221 0.49 7.23 -13.29
C VAL A 221 1.92 6.70 -13.24
N VAL A 222 2.50 6.31 -14.38
CA VAL A 222 3.88 5.82 -14.43
C VAL A 222 4.88 6.87 -13.96
N GLU A 223 4.68 8.14 -14.34
CA GLU A 223 5.56 9.22 -13.89
C GLU A 223 5.37 9.56 -12.40
N ALA A 224 4.16 9.42 -11.86
CA ALA A 224 3.92 9.56 -10.43
C ALA A 224 4.62 8.45 -9.64
N ASP A 225 4.50 7.19 -10.06
CA ASP A 225 5.15 6.05 -9.43
C ASP A 225 6.67 6.18 -9.44
N LYS A 226 7.27 6.65 -10.55
CA LYS A 226 8.71 6.92 -10.61
C LYS A 226 9.15 7.95 -9.57
N ARG A 227 8.40 9.03 -9.40
CA ARG A 227 8.70 10.06 -8.38
C ARG A 227 8.57 9.52 -6.97
N ASP A 228 7.60 8.64 -6.73
CA ASP A 228 7.41 8.01 -5.41
C ASP A 228 8.52 7.01 -5.09
N GLN A 229 8.98 6.25 -6.08
CA GLN A 229 10.15 5.39 -5.95
C GLN A 229 11.42 6.18 -5.64
N GLN A 230 11.64 7.30 -6.34
CA GLN A 230 12.78 8.19 -6.08
C GLN A 230 12.73 8.76 -4.66
N ARG A 231 11.58 9.31 -4.23
CA ARG A 231 11.41 9.81 -2.86
C ARG A 231 11.70 8.74 -1.80
N THR A 232 11.27 7.50 -2.06
CA THR A 232 11.52 6.38 -1.15
C THR A 232 13.03 6.05 -1.09
N ALA A 233 13.71 6.04 -2.23
CA ALA A 233 15.15 5.82 -2.30
C ALA A 233 15.94 6.90 -1.54
N ASP A 234 15.58 8.17 -1.71
CA ASP A 234 16.23 9.30 -1.02
C ASP A 234 16.09 9.18 0.51
N VAL A 235 14.91 8.81 1.00
CA VAL A 235 14.66 8.59 2.44
C VAL A 235 15.49 7.41 2.96
N MET A 236 15.60 6.32 2.19
CA MET A 236 16.43 5.17 2.56
C MET A 236 17.91 5.53 2.63
N GLU A 237 18.41 6.32 1.67
CA GLU A 237 19.79 6.79 1.66
C GLU A 237 20.10 7.66 2.89
N LEU A 238 19.23 8.62 3.20
CA LEU A 238 19.38 9.47 4.39
C LEU A 238 19.36 8.64 5.68
N THR A 239 18.47 7.64 5.75
CA THR A 239 18.36 6.74 6.90
C THR A 239 19.65 5.91 7.08
N ALA A 240 20.21 5.39 5.99
CA ALA A 240 21.46 4.64 6.01
C ALA A 240 22.65 5.52 6.43
N ALA A 241 22.73 6.75 5.93
CA ALA A 241 23.75 7.72 6.32
C ALA A 241 23.70 8.04 7.83
N ASN A 242 22.50 8.28 8.37
CA ASN A 242 22.31 8.52 9.80
C ASN A 242 22.67 7.29 10.65
N ALA A 243 22.31 6.09 10.21
CA ALA A 243 22.68 4.85 10.90
C ALA A 243 24.22 4.65 10.96
N ALA A 244 24.93 5.02 9.89
CA ALA A 244 26.39 4.95 9.85
C ALA A 244 27.04 5.91 10.87
N ILE A 245 26.52 7.14 10.98
CA ILE A 245 26.98 8.14 11.97
C ILE A 245 26.78 7.60 13.39
N VAL A 246 25.58 7.08 13.72
CA VAL A 246 25.29 6.51 15.03
C VAL A 246 26.22 5.33 15.36
N LYS A 247 26.49 4.45 14.39
CA LYS A 247 27.41 3.31 14.57
C LYS A 247 28.84 3.78 14.80
N ALA A 248 29.31 4.80 14.06
CA ALA A 248 30.63 5.37 14.26
C ALA A 248 30.75 5.99 15.67
N ARG A 249 29.75 6.75 16.11
CA ARG A 249 29.71 7.36 17.44
C ARG A 249 29.76 6.33 18.56
N LYS A 250 28.99 5.25 18.47
CA LYS A 250 29.01 4.15 19.45
C LYS A 250 30.39 3.51 19.61
N ARG A 251 31.22 3.54 18.56
CA ARG A 251 32.60 3.01 18.58
C ARG A 251 33.60 4.02 19.14
N ARG A 252 33.42 5.31 18.87
CA ARG A 252 34.32 6.39 19.31
C ARG A 252 34.10 6.79 20.77
N GLU A 253 32.83 6.93 21.16
CA GLU A 253 32.46 7.62 22.40
C GLU A 253 32.06 6.64 23.52
N PRO A 254 32.59 6.81 24.75
CA PRO A 254 32.19 6.00 25.90
C PRO A 254 30.69 6.12 26.19
N SER A 255 30.12 5.08 26.82
CA SER A 255 28.69 5.07 27.18
C SER A 255 28.27 6.23 28.06
N ALA A 256 29.11 6.65 29.01
CA ALA A 256 28.83 7.77 29.91
C ALA A 256 28.70 9.11 29.15
N VAL A 257 29.64 9.39 28.25
CA VAL A 257 29.58 10.57 27.37
C VAL A 257 28.35 10.49 26.45
N ARG A 258 28.09 9.33 25.84
CA ARG A 258 26.90 9.14 25.00
C ARG A 258 25.60 9.37 25.74
N GLY A 259 25.49 8.91 26.99
CA GLY A 259 24.30 9.14 27.82
C GLY A 259 23.97 10.62 28.00
N ALA A 260 25.00 11.47 28.14
CA ALA A 260 24.80 12.90 28.32
C ALA A 260 24.65 13.68 26.99
N LEU A 261 25.32 13.24 25.92
CA LEU A 261 25.41 14.02 24.68
C LEU A 261 24.46 13.53 23.56
N ASP A 262 24.05 12.26 23.54
CA ASP A 262 23.09 11.74 22.56
C ASP A 262 21.73 12.49 22.55
N PRO A 263 21.18 12.99 23.69
CA PRO A 263 19.95 13.77 23.69
C PRO A 263 20.00 15.09 22.89
N TRP A 264 21.20 15.59 22.59
CA TRP A 264 21.40 16.80 21.79
C TRP A 264 21.33 16.54 20.28
N ILE A 265 21.40 15.29 19.85
CA ILE A 265 21.29 14.93 18.44
C ILE A 265 19.88 15.21 17.93
N GLY A 266 19.77 15.87 16.79
CA GLY A 266 18.52 16.35 16.21
C GLY A 266 18.01 17.66 16.82
N ARG A 267 18.64 18.17 17.89
CA ARG A 267 18.31 19.49 18.46
C ARG A 267 18.91 20.62 17.63
N GLY A 268 18.30 21.79 17.73
CA GLY A 268 18.76 22.98 17.01
C GLY A 268 19.96 23.65 17.65
N GLU A 269 20.78 24.35 16.85
CA GLU A 269 21.94 25.12 17.34
C GLU A 269 21.56 26.07 18.49
N THR A 270 20.45 26.79 18.34
CA THR A 270 19.99 27.78 19.32
C THR A 270 19.61 27.14 20.66
N GLU A 271 19.09 25.92 20.65
CA GLU A 271 18.72 25.18 21.86
C GLU A 271 19.98 24.76 22.64
N LEU A 272 21.00 24.27 21.93
CA LEU A 272 22.29 23.93 22.53
C LEU A 272 22.97 25.17 23.12
N VAL A 273 23.06 26.27 22.36
CA VAL A 273 23.67 27.51 22.84
C VAL A 273 22.89 28.11 24.02
N GLY A 274 21.55 27.98 24.01
CA GLY A 274 20.71 28.44 25.12
C GLY A 274 20.95 27.65 26.41
N ALA A 275 21.17 26.34 26.31
CA ALA A 275 21.37 25.48 27.48
C ALA A 275 22.82 25.40 27.96
N TRP A 276 23.79 25.47 27.05
CA TRP A 276 25.22 25.29 27.35
C TRP A 276 26.00 26.60 27.37
N GLY A 277 25.37 27.71 26.97
CA GLY A 277 26.02 29.00 26.79
C GLY A 277 26.73 29.11 25.44
N ARG A 278 27.50 30.19 25.27
CA ARG A 278 28.26 30.41 24.03
C ARG A 278 29.36 29.35 23.89
N PRO A 279 29.60 28.81 22.67
CA PRO A 279 30.69 27.90 22.43
C PRO A 279 32.04 28.60 22.66
N THR A 280 33.04 27.83 23.08
CA THR A 280 34.42 28.30 23.24
C THR A 280 35.02 28.71 21.90
N HIS A 281 34.71 27.97 20.84
CA HIS A 281 35.13 28.23 19.48
C HIS A 281 34.11 27.65 18.49
N PHE A 282 34.05 28.17 17.27
CA PHE A 282 33.26 27.57 16.18
C PHE A 282 34.00 27.65 14.86
N GLU A 283 33.79 26.63 14.02
CA GLU A 283 34.30 26.57 12.65
C GLU A 283 33.12 26.50 11.68
N ASP A 284 33.16 27.30 10.62
CA ASP A 284 32.14 27.29 9.57
C ASP A 284 32.77 26.81 8.25
N GLN A 285 32.26 25.71 7.73
CA GLN A 285 32.70 25.06 6.50
C GLN A 285 31.54 24.99 5.49
N GLY A 286 30.68 26.01 5.46
CA GLY A 286 29.57 26.14 4.52
C GLY A 286 28.38 25.26 4.91
N ALA A 287 28.29 24.06 4.33
CA ALA A 287 27.20 23.12 4.64
C ALA A 287 27.37 22.40 6.00
N ARG A 288 28.50 22.63 6.68
CA ARG A 288 28.83 22.06 7.98
C ARG A 288 29.36 23.14 8.90
N ARG A 289 28.91 23.09 10.15
CA ARG A 289 29.37 24.00 11.20
C ARG A 289 29.73 23.19 12.43
N PHE A 290 30.84 23.53 13.07
CA PHE A 290 31.34 22.83 14.25
C PHE A 290 31.34 23.77 15.45
N LEU A 291 30.71 23.36 16.56
CA LEU A 291 30.72 24.11 17.82
C LEU A 291 31.57 23.37 18.86
N HIS A 292 32.52 24.08 19.43
CA HIS A 292 33.47 23.53 20.40
C HIS A 292 33.14 24.03 21.80
N TYR A 293 32.94 23.12 22.74
CA TYR A 293 32.70 23.40 24.16
C TYR A 293 33.81 22.78 24.99
N TYR A 294 34.73 23.62 25.45
CA TYR A 294 35.78 23.23 26.38
C TYR A 294 35.26 23.27 27.82
N ARG A 295 35.50 22.20 28.57
CA ARG A 295 35.20 22.11 30.01
C ARG A 295 36.31 21.40 30.76
N THR A 296 36.49 21.79 32.01
CA THR A 296 37.38 21.14 32.96
C THR A 296 36.56 20.39 34.00
N GLY A 297 37.17 19.38 34.61
CA GLY A 297 36.58 18.59 35.68
C GLY A 297 37.65 18.04 36.61
N VAL A 298 37.20 17.36 37.65
CA VAL A 298 38.08 16.69 38.60
C VAL A 298 37.76 15.20 38.61
N LEU A 299 38.77 14.39 38.32
CA LEU A 299 38.67 12.95 38.46
C LEU A 299 39.17 12.57 39.85
N LEU A 300 38.28 11.98 40.64
CA LEU A 300 38.63 11.41 41.93
C LEU A 300 39.30 10.06 41.73
N GLY A 301 40.46 9.86 42.35
CA GLY A 301 41.13 8.57 42.42
C GLY A 301 40.30 7.50 43.14
N PRO A 302 40.75 6.24 43.11
CA PRO A 302 40.08 5.14 43.79
C PRO A 302 39.84 5.47 45.26
N ASP A 303 38.71 5.02 45.80
CA ASP A 303 38.38 5.24 47.19
C ASP A 303 39.44 4.56 48.10
N PRO A 304 40.24 5.34 48.85
CA PRO A 304 41.25 4.78 49.72
C PRO A 304 40.63 3.97 50.87
N SER A 305 39.32 4.13 51.13
CA SER A 305 38.63 3.36 52.14
C SER A 305 38.34 1.92 51.74
N GLN A 306 38.33 1.60 50.44
CA GLN A 306 38.06 0.24 49.94
C GLN A 306 36.83 -0.43 50.59
N GLY A 307 35.83 0.34 51.02
CA GLY A 307 34.62 -0.17 51.70
C GLY A 307 34.60 -0.06 53.23
N CYS A 308 35.66 0.44 53.87
CA CYS A 308 35.74 0.68 55.33
C CYS A 308 34.94 1.92 55.83
N GLY A 309 34.25 2.62 54.93
CA GLY A 309 33.57 3.88 55.25
C GLY A 309 34.51 5.09 55.23
N ALA A 310 33.93 6.29 55.19
CA ALA A 310 34.67 7.53 55.02
C ALA A 310 35.74 7.74 56.12
N GLY A 311 36.98 8.02 55.72
CA GLY A 311 38.10 8.30 56.62
C GLY A 311 38.84 7.07 57.17
N ASN A 312 38.34 5.85 56.88
CA ASN A 312 38.97 4.60 57.32
C ASN A 312 39.65 3.88 56.15
N MET A 313 40.68 3.08 56.42
CA MET A 313 41.35 2.22 55.44
C MET A 313 41.62 0.83 56.01
N TYR A 314 41.81 -0.16 55.14
CA TYR A 314 42.25 -1.49 55.56
C TYR A 314 43.72 -1.49 55.94
N VAL A 315 44.01 -2.00 57.14
CA VAL A 315 45.36 -2.36 57.58
C VAL A 315 45.37 -3.81 58.07
N PRO A 316 46.51 -4.50 58.00
CA PRO A 316 46.65 -5.82 58.61
C PRO A 316 46.31 -5.75 60.10
N ASP A 317 45.38 -6.59 60.56
CA ASP A 317 45.03 -6.67 61.98
C ASP A 317 46.20 -7.36 62.71
N PRO A 318 46.93 -6.65 63.59
CA PRO A 318 48.08 -7.21 64.29
C PRO A 318 47.70 -8.37 65.22
N ASN A 319 46.42 -8.51 65.57
CA ASN A 319 45.92 -9.59 66.43
C ASN A 319 45.36 -10.78 65.64
N SER A 320 45.25 -10.68 64.32
CA SER A 320 44.71 -11.76 63.49
C SER A 320 45.79 -12.77 63.11
N ARG A 321 45.65 -14.01 63.60
CA ARG A 321 46.52 -15.14 63.22
C ARG A 321 46.39 -15.60 61.76
N ASN A 322 45.32 -15.19 61.06
CA ASN A 322 45.03 -15.59 59.68
C ASN A 322 45.13 -14.43 58.67
N GLY A 323 45.82 -13.33 59.00
CA GLY A 323 45.99 -12.21 58.08
C GLY A 323 44.72 -11.39 57.78
N GLY A 324 43.76 -11.37 58.69
CA GLY A 324 42.58 -10.51 58.63
C GLY A 324 42.96 -9.04 58.53
N MET A 325 42.11 -8.28 57.83
CA MET A 325 42.26 -6.83 57.67
C MET A 325 41.24 -6.14 58.57
N MET A 326 41.62 -5.05 59.21
CA MET A 326 40.71 -4.21 60.00
C MET A 326 40.64 -2.80 59.41
N CYS A 327 39.50 -2.15 59.60
CA CYS A 327 39.31 -0.75 59.24
C CYS A 327 39.86 0.14 60.35
N VAL A 328 40.85 0.97 60.03
CA VAL A 328 41.39 1.98 60.95
C VAL A 328 41.24 3.37 60.36
N GLY A 329 41.05 4.37 61.22
CA GLY A 329 41.04 5.77 60.81
C GLY A 329 42.40 6.22 60.28
N GLY A 330 42.39 7.15 59.33
CA GLY A 330 43.62 7.72 58.74
C GLY A 330 43.77 7.48 57.24
N ALA A 331 42.69 7.14 56.52
CA ALA A 331 42.75 7.10 55.07
C ALA A 331 43.18 8.48 54.51
N PRO A 332 44.15 8.52 53.58
CA PRO A 332 44.50 9.78 52.92
C PRO A 332 43.29 10.33 52.15
N PRO A 333 43.20 11.65 51.93
CA PRO A 333 42.20 12.20 51.02
C PRO A 333 42.34 11.55 49.64
N ARG A 334 41.21 11.40 48.93
CA ARG A 334 41.22 10.91 47.54
C ARG A 334 42.13 11.80 46.71
N SER A 335 42.95 11.20 45.85
CA SER A 335 43.72 11.98 44.89
C SER A 335 42.77 12.66 43.91
N GLU A 336 42.99 13.95 43.67
CA GLU A 336 42.25 14.73 42.69
C GLU A 336 43.14 14.99 41.49
N THR A 337 42.69 14.56 40.32
CA THR A 337 43.38 14.84 39.05
C THR A 337 42.52 15.79 38.25
N GLN A 338 43.04 16.98 37.96
CA GLN A 338 42.37 17.89 37.03
C GLN A 338 42.40 17.29 35.63
N VAL A 339 41.25 17.29 34.98
CA VAL A 339 41.06 16.76 33.63
C VAL A 339 40.32 17.78 32.78
N ASP A 340 40.58 17.76 31.48
CA ASP A 340 39.92 18.60 30.52
C ASP A 340 39.33 17.80 29.36
N CYS A 341 38.25 18.32 28.78
CA CYS A 341 37.62 17.75 27.62
C CYS A 341 36.94 18.84 26.76
N THR A 342 37.03 18.66 25.45
CA THR A 342 36.28 19.45 24.46
C THR A 342 35.23 18.57 23.80
N ALA A 343 33.96 18.97 23.86
CA ALA A 343 32.90 18.41 23.02
C ALA A 343 32.79 19.25 21.74
N ILE A 344 32.80 18.58 20.59
CA ILE A 344 32.68 19.20 19.27
C ILE A 344 31.38 18.70 18.64
N PHE A 345 30.40 19.57 18.46
CA PHE A 345 29.13 19.25 17.82
C PHE A 345 29.18 19.61 16.34
N GLU A 346 28.81 18.66 15.48
CA GLU A 346 28.63 18.91 14.05
C GLU A 346 27.16 19.27 13.77
N ILE A 347 26.97 20.41 13.11
CA ILE A 347 25.67 20.96 12.74
C ILE A 347 25.54 20.93 11.22
N ARG A 348 24.41 20.42 10.74
CA ARG A 348 23.98 20.48 9.34
C ARG A 348 22.52 20.91 9.30
N ASP A 349 22.19 21.82 8.39
CA ASP A 349 20.83 22.36 8.23
C ASP A 349 20.20 22.86 9.53
N GLY A 350 21.02 23.43 10.42
CA GLY A 350 20.60 23.98 11.72
C GLY A 350 20.38 22.96 12.84
N ALA A 351 20.55 21.65 12.56
CA ALA A 351 20.40 20.57 13.54
C ALA A 351 21.74 19.89 13.84
N ILE A 352 21.90 19.44 15.08
CA ILE A 352 23.08 18.68 15.52
C ILE A 352 22.96 17.25 14.97
N ILE A 353 23.93 16.81 14.18
CA ILE A 353 23.90 15.48 13.54
C ILE A 353 24.88 14.48 14.17
N ASP A 354 25.98 14.98 14.74
CA ASP A 354 26.97 14.17 15.44
C ASP A 354 27.71 15.00 16.51
N PHE A 355 28.44 14.31 17.38
CA PHE A 355 29.43 14.94 18.24
C PHE A 355 30.69 14.07 18.38
N VAL A 356 31.81 14.72 18.67
CA VAL A 356 33.08 14.05 19.00
C VAL A 356 33.65 14.69 20.25
N THR A 357 34.17 13.87 21.16
CA THR A 357 34.90 14.39 22.32
C THR A 357 36.42 14.23 22.18
N LYS A 358 37.17 15.24 22.63
CA LYS A 358 38.63 15.23 22.68
C LYS A 358 39.09 15.58 24.08
N GLY A 359 39.82 14.68 24.71
CA GLY A 359 40.41 14.89 26.03
C GLY A 359 41.60 13.96 26.24
N GLN A 360 42.31 14.15 27.35
CA GLN A 360 43.48 13.33 27.69
C GLN A 360 43.11 11.86 27.88
N SER A 361 43.93 10.96 27.32
CA SER A 361 43.88 9.53 27.57
C SER A 361 44.65 9.21 28.86
N LEU A 362 43.94 8.77 29.89
CA LEU A 362 44.54 8.44 31.18
C LEU A 362 44.88 6.94 31.19
N GLN A 363 46.12 6.59 30.82
CA GLN A 363 46.59 5.20 30.76
C GLN A 363 46.58 4.50 32.14
N SER A 364 46.51 5.23 33.25
CA SER A 364 46.61 4.71 34.62
C SER A 364 45.29 4.32 35.28
N LEU A 365 44.14 4.67 34.69
CA LEU A 365 42.81 4.37 35.24
C LEU A 365 42.04 3.59 34.19
N SER A 366 41.99 2.27 34.34
CA SER A 366 41.66 1.28 33.30
C SER A 366 40.32 1.46 32.56
N TYR A 367 39.48 2.44 32.88
CA TYR A 367 38.16 2.63 32.25
C TYR A 367 37.67 4.08 32.09
N SER A 368 38.46 5.12 32.37
CA SER A 368 37.96 6.52 32.30
C SER A 368 38.79 7.39 31.37
N ASN A 369 38.21 7.80 30.23
CA ASN A 369 38.71 8.99 29.54
C ASN A 369 38.28 10.25 30.33
N SER A 370 39.09 11.30 30.26
CA SER A 370 38.80 12.62 30.85
C SER A 370 37.38 13.12 30.52
N CYS A 371 36.91 12.87 29.29
CA CYS A 371 35.58 13.26 28.84
C CYS A 371 34.42 12.58 29.57
N SER A 372 34.59 11.33 30.05
CA SER A 372 33.57 10.68 30.88
C SER A 372 33.46 11.32 32.25
N ALA A 373 34.55 11.86 32.80
CA ALA A 373 34.52 12.59 34.06
C ALA A 373 33.88 13.98 33.90
N VAL A 374 34.13 14.65 32.77
CA VAL A 374 33.64 16.00 32.49
C VAL A 374 32.19 16.03 32.02
N PHE A 375 31.80 15.11 31.13
CA PHE A 375 30.48 15.09 30.51
C PHE A 375 29.63 13.87 30.90
N GLY A 376 30.21 12.83 31.50
CA GLY A 376 29.49 11.61 31.86
C GLY A 376 28.84 11.64 33.25
N GLN A 377 29.12 12.67 34.07
CA GLN A 377 28.34 12.93 35.28
C GLN A 377 27.08 13.70 34.88
N SER A 378 25.96 12.97 34.79
CA SER A 378 24.64 13.58 34.66
C SER A 378 24.37 14.49 35.87
N ASN A 379 24.01 15.75 35.60
CA ASN A 379 23.30 16.59 36.58
C ASN A 379 21.99 15.92 37.01
#